data_AF-A0A7M2VA34-F1
#
_entry.id   AF-A0A7M2VA34-F1
#
_cell.length_a   1.000
_cell.length_b   1.000
_cell.length_c   1.000
_cell.angle_alpha   90.00
_cell.angle_beta   90.00
_cell.angle_gamma   90.00
#
_symmetry.space_group_name_H-M   'P 1'
#
loop_
_entity.id
_entity.type
_entity.pdbx_description
1 polymer ?
#
loop_
_entity_poly.entity_id
_entity_poly.type
_entity_poly.pdbx_seq_one_letter_code
_entity_poly.pdbx_strand_id
1 'polypeptide(L)'
;MSVHEMDIDTESPAVPHLDAKTSEQQVIAGIRTTLSARKSMVTNKDIILELLVKLETEKDIAKLDMYRSALERVVHATPDDI
;
A
#
# COMPACT_ATOMS: atom_id res chain seq x y z
N MET A 1 -0.73 53.41 22.43
CA MET A 1 -0.22 52.07 22.84
C MET A 1 -0.35 51.15 21.64
N SER A 2 0.67 50.31 21.46
CA SER A 2 1.28 49.96 20.19
C SER A 2 0.40 49.28 19.14
N VAL A 3 0.53 49.79 17.91
CA VAL A 3 0.37 49.05 16.67
C VAL A 3 1.29 47.82 16.71
N HIS A 4 0.76 46.64 16.37
CA HIS A 4 1.60 45.51 15.98
C HIS A 4 1.34 45.24 14.51
N GLU A 5 2.26 45.76 13.72
CA GLU A 5 2.44 45.48 12.31
C GLU A 5 3.52 44.40 12.17
N MET A 6 3.25 43.45 11.26
CA MET A 6 4.17 42.61 10.47
C MET A 6 5.19 41.68 11.15
N ASP A 7 5.16 40.40 10.74
CA ASP A 7 6.26 39.62 10.13
C ASP A 7 5.67 38.24 9.75
N ILE A 8 5.38 37.96 8.47
CA ILE A 8 6.22 37.17 7.55
C ILE A 8 6.92 35.99 8.24
N ASP A 9 6.45 34.78 8.00
CA ASP A 9 7.19 33.75 7.25
C ASP A 9 6.41 32.42 7.20
N THR A 10 6.64 31.67 6.13
CA THR A 10 6.15 30.31 5.86
C THR A 10 4.72 30.26 5.32
N GLU A 11 4.58 30.72 4.07
CA GLU A 11 3.96 29.85 3.06
C GLU A 11 4.54 28.46 3.27
N SER A 12 3.77 27.54 3.87
CA SER A 12 4.15 26.14 3.88
C SER A 12 3.86 25.65 2.48
N PRO A 13 4.86 25.32 1.63
CA PRO A 13 4.59 24.44 0.52
C PRO A 13 4.48 23.06 1.18
N ALA A 14 3.33 22.77 1.79
CA ALA A 14 2.90 21.41 1.98
C ALA A 14 2.61 20.86 0.57
N VAL A 15 3.70 20.65 -0.18
CA VAL A 15 3.73 19.79 -1.35
C VAL A 15 2.93 18.56 -0.95
N PRO A 16 1.91 18.17 -1.72
CA PRO A 16 1.28 16.90 -1.47
C PRO A 16 2.40 15.88 -1.65
N HIS A 17 2.83 15.27 -0.55
CA HIS A 17 3.60 14.05 -0.58
C HIS A 17 2.63 13.04 -1.18
N LEU A 18 2.47 13.09 -2.51
CA LEU A 18 1.77 12.10 -3.28
C LEU A 18 2.51 10.82 -2.96
N ASP A 19 1.92 10.04 -2.07
CA ASP A 19 2.41 8.77 -1.62
C ASP A 19 2.92 8.01 -2.84
N ALA A 20 4.23 8.01 -3.04
CA ALA A 20 4.86 7.15 -4.03
C ALA A 20 4.69 5.74 -3.46
N LYS A 21 3.48 5.18 -3.64
CA LYS A 21 3.16 3.85 -3.19
C LYS A 21 4.18 2.94 -3.82
N THR A 22 4.91 2.23 -2.98
CA THR A 22 5.88 1.25 -3.44
C THR A 22 5.19 0.25 -4.36
N SER A 23 5.92 -0.34 -5.30
CA SER A 23 5.36 -1.29 -6.26
C SER A 23 4.56 -2.39 -5.55
N GLU A 24 5.01 -2.86 -4.37
CA GLU A 24 4.26 -3.84 -3.60
C GLU A 24 2.95 -3.29 -3.00
N GLN A 25 2.90 -2.02 -2.57
CA GLN A 25 1.66 -1.38 -2.10
C GLN A 25 0.63 -1.24 -3.22
N GLN A 26 1.08 -0.97 -4.44
CA GLN A 26 0.19 -0.91 -5.60
C GLN A 26 -0.38 -2.29 -5.93
N VAL A 27 0.45 -3.34 -5.87
CA VAL A 27 0.01 -4.74 -6.03
C VAL A 27 -1.05 -5.09 -4.99
N ILE A 28 -0.81 -4.80 -3.71
CA ILE A 28 -1.75 -5.10 -2.62
C ILE A 28 -3.06 -4.34 -2.83
N ALA A 29 -3.00 -3.05 -3.20
CA ALA A 29 -4.19 -2.25 -3.48
C ALA A 29 -4.99 -2.80 -4.66
N GLY A 30 -4.33 -3.19 -5.75
CA GLY A 30 -4.98 -3.79 -6.93
C GLY A 30 -5.67 -5.11 -6.62
N ILE A 31 -5.01 -5.98 -5.84
CA ILE A 31 -5.58 -7.23 -5.36
C ILE A 31 -6.79 -6.96 -4.46
N ARG A 32 -6.68 -6.02 -3.52
CA ARG A 32 -7.79 -5.64 -2.64
C ARG A 32 -8.99 -5.14 -3.43
N THR A 33 -8.79 -4.27 -4.42
CA THR A 33 -9.87 -3.79 -5.31
C THR A 33 -10.53 -4.95 -6.07
N THR A 34 -9.72 -5.86 -6.62
CA THR A 34 -10.22 -7.03 -7.35
C THR A 34 -11.04 -7.96 -6.44
N LEU A 35 -10.58 -8.15 -5.20
CA LEU A 35 -11.27 -8.93 -4.18
C LEU A 35 -12.58 -8.26 -3.74
N SER A 36 -12.60 -6.93 -3.57
CA SER A 36 -13.80 -6.18 -3.19
C SER A 36 -14.93 -6.27 -4.22
N ALA A 37 -14.60 -6.51 -5.50
CA ALA A 37 -15.61 -6.70 -6.54
C ALA A 37 -16.45 -7.98 -6.38
N ARG A 38 -15.95 -8.98 -5.63
CA ARG A 38 -16.56 -10.32 -5.50
C ARG A 38 -16.98 -10.69 -4.08
N LYS A 39 -16.69 -9.84 -3.08
CA LYS A 39 -17.09 -10.06 -1.68
C LYS A 39 -17.13 -8.75 -0.90
N SER A 40 -17.97 -8.72 0.13
CA SER A 40 -18.25 -7.52 0.91
C SER A 40 -17.09 -7.06 1.81
N MET A 41 -16.23 -7.98 2.26
CA MET A 41 -15.12 -7.67 3.17
C MET A 41 -13.86 -8.38 2.72
N VAL A 42 -12.77 -7.63 2.54
CA VAL A 42 -11.46 -8.16 2.15
C VAL A 42 -10.54 -8.19 3.36
N THR A 43 -10.17 -9.38 3.81
CA THR A 43 -9.23 -9.58 4.92
C THR A 43 -7.79 -9.76 4.41
N ASN A 44 -6.80 -9.61 5.29
CA ASN A 44 -5.40 -9.88 4.95
C ASN A 44 -5.21 -11.33 4.48
N LYS A 45 -5.89 -12.30 5.11
CA LYS A 45 -5.91 -13.71 4.68
C LYS A 45 -6.27 -13.87 3.21
N ASP A 46 -7.24 -13.12 2.74
CA ASP A 46 -7.67 -13.22 1.36
C ASP A 46 -6.67 -12.62 0.37
N ILE A 47 -6.00 -11.54 0.76
CA ILE A 47 -4.94 -10.93 -0.02
C ILE A 47 -3.75 -11.90 -0.11
N ILE A 48 -3.40 -12.55 1.00
CA ILE A 48 -2.37 -13.60 1.07
C ILE A 48 -2.72 -14.75 0.11
N LEU A 49 -3.96 -15.27 0.17
CA LEU A 49 -4.39 -16.36 -0.72
C LEU A 49 -4.33 -15.97 -2.20
N GLU A 50 -4.76 -14.77 -2.58
CA GLU A 50 -4.65 -14.30 -3.97
C GLU A 50 -3.20 -14.12 -4.42
N LEU A 51 -2.31 -13.64 -3.53
CA LEU A 51 -0.88 -13.52 -3.81
C LEU A 51 -0.23 -14.89 -4.04
N LEU A 52 -0.59 -15.90 -3.26
CA LEU A 52 -0.10 -17.28 -3.46
C LEU A 52 -0.51 -17.84 -4.82
N VAL A 53 -1.80 -17.71 -5.19
CA VAL A 53 -2.28 -18.15 -6.51
C VAL A 53 -1.53 -17.45 -7.64
N LYS A 54 -1.27 -16.14 -7.51
CA LYS A 54 -0.47 -15.38 -8.48
C LYS A 54 0.98 -15.86 -8.55
N LEU A 55 1.60 -16.17 -7.41
CA LEU A 55 2.96 -16.71 -7.35
C LEU A 55 3.08 -18.09 -8.00
N GLU A 56 2.05 -18.93 -7.91
CA GLU A 56 2.04 -20.27 -8.50
C GLU A 56 1.76 -20.28 -10.01
N THR A 57 1.09 -19.24 -10.52
CA THR A 57 0.63 -19.17 -11.92
C THR A 57 1.43 -18.21 -12.80
N GLU A 58 2.12 -17.24 -12.19
CA GLU A 58 2.94 -16.26 -12.90
C GLU A 58 4.29 -16.85 -13.32
N LYS A 59 4.73 -16.49 -14.54
CA LYS A 59 6.01 -16.95 -15.11
C LYS A 59 7.03 -15.82 -15.25
N ASP A 60 6.55 -14.58 -15.21
CA ASP A 60 7.41 -13.41 -15.24
C ASP A 60 8.14 -13.22 -13.90
N ILE A 61 9.47 -13.27 -13.94
CA ILE A 61 10.31 -13.24 -12.74
C ILE A 61 10.20 -11.90 -12.01
N ALA A 62 10.04 -10.79 -12.73
CA ALA A 62 9.92 -9.46 -12.13
C ALA A 62 8.59 -9.31 -11.38
N LYS A 63 7.48 -9.81 -11.95
CA LYS A 63 6.19 -9.84 -11.24
C LYS A 63 6.20 -10.80 -10.06
N LEU A 64 6.84 -11.96 -10.18
CA LEU A 64 7.00 -12.89 -9.07
C LEU A 64 7.72 -12.22 -7.89
N ASP A 65 8.77 -11.44 -8.15
CA ASP A 65 9.47 -10.67 -7.12
C ASP A 65 8.56 -9.63 -6.44
N MET A 66 7.77 -8.90 -7.23
CA MET A 66 6.78 -7.95 -6.69
C MET A 66 5.72 -8.64 -5.83
N TYR A 67 5.24 -9.81 -6.26
CA TYR A 67 4.26 -10.60 -5.50
C TYR A 67 4.85 -11.16 -4.21
N ARG A 68 6.14 -11.57 -4.21
CA ARG A 68 6.85 -11.99 -2.99
C ARG A 68 6.99 -10.84 -2.00
N SER A 69 7.46 -9.69 -2.46
CA SER A 69 7.59 -8.48 -1.64
C SER A 69 6.24 -8.04 -1.06
N ALA A 70 5.17 -8.10 -1.86
CA ALA A 70 3.81 -7.83 -1.40
C ALA A 70 3.33 -8.84 -0.36
N LEU A 71 3.63 -10.13 -0.55
CA LEU A 71 3.23 -11.18 0.38
C LEU A 71 3.93 -11.01 1.73
N GLU A 72 5.25 -10.81 1.73
CA GLU A 72 6.03 -10.57 2.95
C GLU A 72 5.47 -9.38 3.75
N ARG A 73 5.19 -8.26 3.06
CA ARG A 73 4.59 -7.07 3.65
C ARG A 73 3.26 -7.37 4.34
N VAL A 74 2.35 -8.09 3.68
CA VAL A 74 1.02 -8.40 4.23
C VAL A 74 1.14 -9.37 5.39
N VAL A 75 2.00 -10.39 5.29
CA VAL A 75 2.25 -11.34 6.38
C VAL A 75 2.82 -10.62 7.60
N HIS A 76 3.85 -9.78 7.43
CA HIS A 76 4.45 -9.02 8.53
C HIS A 76 3.48 -8.00 9.15
N ALA A 77 2.51 -7.49 8.39
CA ALA A 77 1.45 -6.60 8.89
C ALA A 77 0.28 -7.36 9.54
N THR A 78 0.27 -8.69 9.48
CA THR A 78 -0.76 -9.53 10.09
C THR A 78 -0.14 -10.20 11.32
N PRO A 79 -0.40 -9.71 12.54
CA PRO A 79 0.24 -10.17 13.77
C PRO A 79 -0.29 -11.53 14.26
N ASP A 80 -0.55 -12.46 13.35
CA ASP A 80 -1.17 -13.75 13.66
C ASP A 80 -0.15 -14.77 14.21
N ASP A 81 1.16 -14.53 14.12
CA ASP A 81 2.19 -15.50 14.58
C ASP A 81 3.55 -14.80 14.89
N ILE A 82 3.66 -14.13 16.05
CA ILE A 82 4.90 -13.96 16.87
C ILE A 82 4.50 -14.02 18.34
#